data_AF-A0A3Q0QQ77-F1
#
_entry.id   AF-A0A3Q0QQ77-F1
#
_cell.length_a   1.000
_cell.length_b   1.000
_cell.length_c   1.000
_cell.angle_alpha   90.00
_cell.angle_beta   90.00
_cell.angle_gamma   90.00
#
_symmetry.space_group_name_H-M   'P 1'
#
loop_
_entity.id
_entity.type
_entity.pdbx_description
1 polymer ?
#
loop_
_entity_poly.entity_id
_entity_poly.type
_entity_poly.pdbx_seq_one_letter_code
_entity_poly.pdbx_strand_id
1 'polypeptide(L)'
;LNPVCTLCLFIIKKLESLLPKNMTEKLMGEVCDLIPKRYKEQCDDFIDKYGVEIVEFLLSSAAPHTICTLLHLLVSGCTSD
;
A
#
# COMPACT_ATOMS: atom_id res chain seq x y z
N LEU A 1 10.17 -14.39 1.66
CA LEU A 1 9.28 -13.24 1.39
C LEU A 1 8.06 -13.31 2.30
N ASN A 2 7.85 -12.34 3.19
CA ASN A 2 6.60 -12.27 3.95
C ASN A 2 5.47 -11.83 2.97
N PRO A 3 4.39 -12.61 2.81
CA PRO A 3 3.33 -12.31 1.83
C PRO A 3 2.66 -10.95 2.06
N VAL A 4 2.60 -10.49 3.32
CA VAL A 4 2.07 -9.17 3.69
C VAL A 4 2.98 -8.04 3.19
N CYS A 5 4.30 -8.24 3.28
CA CYS A 5 5.28 -7.28 2.75
C CYS A 5 5.19 -7.17 1.22
N THR A 6 5.05 -8.31 0.54
CA THR A 6 4.90 -8.34 -0.92
C THR A 6 3.64 -7.62 -1.37
N LEU A 7 2.52 -7.85 -0.67
CA LEU A 7 1.26 -7.17 -0.96
C LEU A 7 1.36 -5.66 -0.71
N CYS A 8 1.94 -5.25 0.43
CA CYS A 8 2.17 -3.84 0.72
C CYS A 8 3.02 -3.17 -0.37
N LEU A 9 4.20 -3.72 -0.70
CA LEU A 9 5.07 -3.15 -1.73
C LEU A 9 4.38 -3.04 -3.10
N PHE A 10 3.55 -4.01 -3.44
CA PHE A 10 2.77 -3.98 -4.67
C PHE A 10 1.73 -2.86 -4.67
N ILE A 11 0.96 -2.72 -3.59
CA ILE A 11 -0.05 -1.67 -3.42
C ILE A 11 0.61 -0.28 -3.42
N ILE A 12 1.69 -0.07 -2.66
CA ILE A 12 2.36 1.24 -2.58
C ILE A 12 2.93 1.65 -3.94
N LYS A 13 3.63 0.76 -4.65
CA LYS A 13 4.15 1.05 -6.00
C LYS A 13 3.03 1.37 -6.99
N LYS A 14 1.87 0.70 -6.86
CA LYS A 14 0.72 0.99 -7.69
C LYS A 14 0.18 2.39 -7.40
N LEU A 15 0.07 2.77 -6.14
CA LEU A 15 -0.37 4.10 -5.71
C LEU A 15 0.62 5.20 -6.15
N GLU A 16 1.93 4.97 -6.04
CA GLU A 16 2.96 5.88 -6.57
C GLU A 16 2.81 6.11 -8.08
N SER A 17 2.52 5.07 -8.85
CA SER A 17 2.33 5.19 -10.30
C SER A 17 1.09 6.02 -10.70
N LEU A 18 0.19 6.27 -9.74
CA LEU A 18 -1.03 7.05 -9.91
C LEU A 18 -0.86 8.51 -9.42
N LEU A 19 0.27 8.84 -8.78
CA LEU A 19 0.69 10.22 -8.49
C LEU A 19 1.09 10.94 -9.78
N PRO A 20 0.66 12.19 -10.04
CA PRO A 20 0.04 13.15 -9.11
C PRO A 20 -1.49 13.31 -9.32
N LYS A 21 -2.17 12.31 -9.92
CA LYS A 21 -3.45 12.57 -10.59
C LYS A 21 -4.67 12.72 -9.69
N ASN A 22 -4.70 12.14 -8.49
CA ASN A 22 -5.75 12.36 -7.47
C ASN A 22 -5.45 11.51 -6.21
N MET A 23 -4.61 12.00 -5.28
CA MET A 23 -4.46 11.39 -3.94
C MET A 23 -5.65 11.72 -3.06
N THR A 24 -6.79 11.11 -3.32
CA THR A 24 -7.95 11.18 -2.42
C THR A 24 -8.31 9.76 -2.00
N GLU A 25 -9.09 9.63 -0.93
CA GLU A 25 -9.71 8.36 -0.50
C GLU A 25 -10.36 7.61 -1.68
N LYS A 26 -10.82 8.35 -2.69
CA LYS A 26 -11.37 7.80 -3.93
C LYS A 26 -10.40 6.89 -4.70
N LEU A 27 -9.12 7.23 -4.77
CA LEU A 27 -8.11 6.41 -5.46
C LEU A 27 -7.77 5.14 -4.68
N MET A 28 -7.82 5.22 -3.35
CA MET A 28 -7.69 4.06 -2.47
C MET A 28 -8.83 3.07 -2.67
N GLY A 29 -10.06 3.54 -2.88
CA GLY A 29 -11.19 2.67 -3.24
C GLY A 29 -11.05 2.01 -4.61
N GLU A 30 -10.39 2.66 -5.57
CA GLU A 30 -10.20 2.13 -6.93
C GLU A 30 -8.97 1.21 -7.05
N VAL A 31 -8.01 1.27 -6.12
CA VAL A 31 -6.76 0.48 -6.24
C VAL A 31 -7.01 -1.02 -6.19
N CYS A 32 -7.99 -1.46 -5.41
CA CYS A 32 -8.35 -2.87 -5.27
C CYS A 32 -9.12 -3.42 -6.48
N ASP A 33 -9.66 -2.54 -7.34
CA ASP A 33 -10.22 -2.92 -8.64
C ASP A 33 -9.16 -3.11 -9.73
N LEU A 34 -7.93 -2.63 -9.50
CA LEU A 34 -6.81 -2.74 -10.44
C LEU A 34 -5.93 -3.98 -10.24
N ILE A 35 -6.25 -4.82 -9.25
CA ILE A 35 -5.49 -6.03 -8.93
C ILE A 35 -6.33 -7.28 -9.26
N PRO A 36 -5.71 -8.47 -9.41
CA PRO A 36 -6.45 -9.69 -9.71
C PRO A 36 -7.54 -9.96 -8.67
N LYS A 37 -8.75 -10.33 -9.12
CA LYS A 37 -9.94 -10.56 -8.27
C LYS A 37 -9.67 -11.42 -7.03
N ARG A 38 -8.77 -12.40 -7.13
CA ARG A 38 -8.39 -13.29 -6.02
C ARG A 38 -7.77 -12.58 -4.80
N TYR A 39 -7.31 -11.34 -4.96
CA TYR A 39 -6.71 -10.54 -3.89
C TYR A 39 -7.58 -9.35 -3.47
N LYS A 40 -8.76 -9.18 -4.08
CA LYS A 40 -9.59 -7.99 -3.86
C LYS A 40 -9.96 -7.81 -2.39
N GLU A 41 -10.50 -8.86 -1.76
CA GLU A 41 -10.88 -8.84 -0.34
C GLU A 41 -9.68 -8.50 0.59
N GLN A 42 -8.51 -9.10 0.34
CA GLN A 42 -7.28 -8.81 1.10
C GLN A 42 -6.78 -7.38 0.88
N CYS A 43 -7.04 -6.80 -0.29
CA CYS A 43 -6.72 -5.42 -0.57
C CYS A 43 -7.69 -4.48 0.12
N ASP A 44 -8.99 -4.76 0.05
CA ASP A 44 -10.03 -3.96 0.71
C ASP A 44 -9.73 -3.89 2.23
N ASP A 45 -9.46 -5.03 2.87
CA ASP A 45 -9.05 -5.09 4.29
C ASP A 45 -7.77 -4.29 4.58
N PHE A 46 -6.81 -4.31 3.67
CA PHE A 46 -5.53 -3.60 3.81
C PHE A 46 -5.72 -2.08 3.69
N ILE A 47 -6.53 -1.64 2.73
CA ILE A 47 -6.85 -0.23 2.51
C ILE A 47 -7.71 0.32 3.64
N ASP A 48 -8.71 -0.43 4.11
CA ASP A 48 -9.53 -0.03 5.26
C ASP A 48 -8.70 0.17 6.51
N LYS A 49 -7.65 -0.65 6.69
CA LYS A 49 -6.80 -0.61 7.87
C LYS A 49 -5.69 0.45 7.80
N TYR A 50 -5.10 0.66 6.62
CA TYR A 50 -3.85 1.42 6.47
C TYR A 50 -3.93 2.57 5.45
N GLY A 51 -5.05 2.73 4.74
CA GLY A 51 -5.18 3.67 3.63
C GLY A 51 -4.86 5.10 4.01
N VAL A 52 -5.34 5.58 5.16
CA VAL A 52 -5.09 6.95 5.63
C VAL A 52 -3.58 7.20 5.84
N GLU A 53 -2.92 6.33 6.60
CA GLU A 53 -1.49 6.43 6.89
C GLU A 53 -0.63 6.32 5.62
N ILE A 54 -1.04 5.44 4.69
CA ILE A 54 -0.37 5.30 3.40
C ILE A 54 -0.44 6.60 2.59
N VAL A 55 -1.61 7.26 2.54
CA VAL A 55 -1.75 8.55 1.85
C VAL A 55 -0.84 9.59 2.50
N GLU A 56 -0.83 9.69 3.83
CA GLU A 56 0.02 10.65 4.55
C GLU A 56 1.50 10.42 4.28
N PHE A 57 1.96 9.17 4.29
CA PHE A 57 3.35 8.85 3.98
C PHE A 57 3.72 9.12 2.53
N LEU A 58 2.81 8.84 1.58
CA LEU A 58 3.03 9.15 0.17
C LEU A 58 3.08 10.68 -0.08
N LEU A 59 2.21 11.46 0.57
CA LEU A 59 2.27 12.93 0.54
C LEU A 59 3.59 13.45 1.14
N SER A 60 4.15 12.72 2.10
CA SER A 60 5.47 13.01 2.69
C SER A 60 6.65 12.51 1.83
N SER A 61 6.40 11.98 0.62
CA SER A 61 7.41 11.41 -0.28
C SER A 61 8.22 10.25 0.33
N ALA A 62 7.62 9.49 1.24
CA ALA A 62 8.26 8.31 1.83
C ALA A 62 8.38 7.18 0.79
N ALA A 63 9.54 6.52 0.75
CA ALA A 63 9.77 5.39 -0.15
C ALA A 63 8.91 4.16 0.23
N PRO A 64 8.53 3.28 -0.73
CA PRO A 64 7.62 2.17 -0.47
C PRO A 64 8.04 1.20 0.65
N HIS A 65 9.34 0.93 0.76
CA HIS A 65 9.87 0.06 1.82
C HIS A 65 9.75 0.71 3.20
N THR A 66 9.95 2.02 3.27
CA THR A 66 9.77 2.81 4.50
C THR A 66 8.31 2.77 4.93
N ILE A 67 7.37 2.98 4.00
CA ILE A 67 5.93 2.91 4.27
C ILE A 67 5.54 1.54 4.85
N CYS A 68 5.91 0.45 4.17
CA CYS A 68 5.58 -0.90 4.62
C CYS A 68 6.22 -1.27 5.98
N THR A 69 7.34 -0.63 6.33
CA THR A 69 7.99 -0.80 7.64
C THR A 69 7.27 0.01 8.73
N LEU A 70 6.85 1.25 8.42
CA LEU A 70 6.16 2.16 9.36
C LEU A 70 4.74 1.72 9.71
N LEU A 71 4.05 0.99 8.82
CA LEU A 71 2.73 0.41 9.09
C LEU A 71 2.77 -0.74 10.13
N HIS A 72 3.95 -1.00 10.74
CA HIS A 72 4.19 -2.05 11.74
C HIS A 72 3.66 -3.43 11.31
N LEU A 73 3.60 -3.67 10.00
CA LEU A 73 3.08 -4.91 9.42
C LEU A 73 3.95 -6.13 9.74
N LEU A 74 5.07 -5.95 10.46
CA LEU A 74 6.06 -6.97 10.75
C LEU A 74 6.74 -6.74 12.10
N VAL A 75 6.96 -7.85 12.83
CA VAL A 75 7.88 -7.96 13.98
C VAL A 75 9.36 -8.02 13.53
N SER A 76 9.65 -7.96 12.21
CA SER A 76 11.01 -8.21 11.68
C SER A 76 11.43 -7.41 10.42
N GLY A 77 10.64 -6.43 9.97
CA GLY A 77 11.02 -5.53 8.85
C GLY A 77 10.93 -6.14 7.43
N CYS A 78 10.58 -5.31 6.45
CA CYS A 78 10.59 -5.65 5.02
C CYS A 78 12.04 -5.55 4.51
N THR A 79 12.83 -6.63 4.63
CA THR A 79 14.16 -6.66 4.02
C THR A 79 14.01 -6.88 2.51
N SER A 80 14.60 -5.98 1.73
CA SER A 80 14.80 -6.10 0.30
C SER A 80 15.93 -7.12 0.03
N ASP A 81 15.61 -8.41 0.11
CA ASP A 81 16.43 -9.47 -0.51
C ASP A 81 15.54 -10.30 -1.44
#